data_AF-A0A0N5A2F8-F1
#
_entry.id   AF-A0A0N5A2F8-F1
#
_cell.length_a   1.000
_cell.length_b   1.000
_cell.length_c   1.000
_cell.angle_alpha   90.00
_cell.angle_beta   90.00
_cell.angle_gamma   90.00
#
_symmetry.space_group_name_H-M   'P 1'
#
loop_
_entity.id
_entity.type
_entity.pdbx_description
1 polymer ?
#
loop_
_entity_poly.entity_id
_entity_poly.type
_entity_poly.pdbx_seq_one_letter_code
_entity_poly.pdbx_strand_id
1 'polypeptide(L)'
;MAITTLRMKYIWFPQISILASDSLRLVKKFLGKTTTNILIISIALGILHQQYQVYEKQMENLQEFYDPDTVDLMLFIGTTKRVSSFTGSMQLMAAVKACVGRNILNHPHFEDKWIRERTKRLYSIYGKYSIKKVHKIMVDEGADYIVVEDSICYAPSDGCSTNDLVDMSSGIIPENGIQKFGSNGRFFNKYKRFCDAVKNQDDDNVKDYFYLVFQNPTFRVYKVIKENDYL
;
A
#
# COMPACT_ATOMS: atom_id res chain seq x y z
N MET A 1 26.01 -16.98 -5.42
CA MET A 1 25.99 -15.54 -5.77
C MET A 1 24.71 -15.07 -6.49
N ALA A 2 23.85 -15.95 -7.00
CA ALA A 2 22.58 -15.56 -7.64
C ALA A 2 21.40 -15.27 -6.69
N ILE A 3 21.51 -15.64 -5.40
CA ILE A 3 20.44 -15.46 -4.40
C ILE A 3 20.50 -14.05 -3.77
N THR A 4 21.68 -13.42 -3.71
CA THR A 4 21.88 -12.07 -3.14
C THR A 4 21.61 -10.94 -4.14
N THR A 5 21.53 -11.24 -5.44
CA THR A 5 21.41 -10.22 -6.50
C THR A 5 19.99 -9.74 -6.74
N LEU A 6 18.94 -10.49 -6.35
CA LEU A 6 17.55 -10.06 -6.59
C LEU A 6 17.12 -8.87 -5.70
N ARG A 7 17.62 -8.76 -4.46
CA ARG A 7 17.32 -7.63 -3.56
C ARG A 7 18.31 -6.48 -3.63
N MET A 8 19.53 -6.70 -4.13
CA MET A 8 20.54 -5.63 -4.23
C MET A 8 20.62 -4.96 -5.62
N LYS A 9 19.74 -5.27 -6.57
CA LYS A 9 19.73 -4.62 -7.90
C LYS A 9 19.84 -3.10 -7.81
N TYR A 10 19.12 -2.47 -6.88
CA TYR A 10 19.13 -1.02 -6.69
C TYR A 10 20.42 -0.46 -6.04
N ILE A 11 21.16 -1.28 -5.28
CA ILE A 11 22.44 -0.89 -4.68
C ILE A 11 23.57 -1.04 -5.70
N TRP A 12 23.54 -2.11 -6.50
CA TRP A 12 24.59 -2.39 -7.48
C TRP A 12 24.47 -1.57 -8.76
N PHE A 13 23.27 -1.16 -9.16
CA PHE A 13 23.09 -0.37 -10.38
C PHE A 13 23.96 0.90 -10.41
N PRO A 14 23.93 1.78 -9.39
CA PRO A 14 24.80 2.97 -9.38
C PRO A 14 26.29 2.61 -9.29
N GLN A 15 26.65 1.54 -8.58
CA GLN A 15 28.04 1.09 -8.45
C GLN A 15 28.60 0.58 -9.79
N ILE A 16 27.80 -0.17 -10.55
CA ILE A 16 28.15 -0.64 -11.89
C ILE A 16 28.30 0.56 -12.84
N SER A 17 27.42 1.56 -12.76
CA SER A 17 27.55 2.79 -13.57
C SER A 17 28.84 3.57 -13.25
N ILE A 18 29.24 3.62 -11.98
CA ILE A 18 30.50 4.26 -11.54
C ILE A 18 31.71 3.48 -12.08
N LEU A 19 31.76 2.16 -11.90
CA LEU A 19 32.85 1.31 -12.39
C LEU A 19 32.95 1.31 -13.93
N ALA A 20 31.81 1.33 -14.61
CA ALA A 20 31.75 1.45 -16.08
C ALA A 20 32.30 2.81 -16.55
N SER A 21 31.99 3.90 -15.82
CA SER A 21 32.50 5.24 -16.14
C SER A 21 34.01 5.36 -15.90
N ASP A 22 34.51 4.77 -14.82
CA ASP A 22 35.94 4.80 -14.48
C ASP A 22 36.78 3.94 -15.45
N SER A 23 36.29 2.76 -15.82
CA SER A 23 36.91 1.93 -16.86
C SER A 23 36.94 2.64 -18.22
N LEU A 24 35.85 3.32 -18.62
CA LEU A 24 35.82 4.17 -19.82
C LEU A 24 36.88 5.28 -19.80
N ARG A 25 37.13 5.88 -18.63
CA ARG A 25 38.14 6.93 -18.46
C ARG A 25 39.55 6.39 -18.69
N LEU A 26 39.82 5.17 -18.24
CA LEU A 26 41.10 4.48 -18.47
C LEU A 26 41.29 4.15 -19.95
N VAL A 27 40.26 3.63 -20.61
CA VAL A 27 40.27 3.32 -22.05
C VAL A 27 40.46 4.59 -22.89
N LYS A 28 39.84 5.71 -22.50
CA LYS A 28 40.01 7.03 -23.16
C LYS A 28 41.46 7.53 -23.14
N LYS A 29 42.23 7.23 -22.09
CA LYS A 29 43.66 7.57 -22.02
C LYS A 29 44.50 6.77 -23.00
N PHE A 30 44.10 5.52 -23.30
CA PHE A 30 44.86 4.61 -24.16
C PHE A 30 44.51 4.73 -25.64
N LEU A 31 43.22 4.83 -25.99
CA LEU A 31 42.76 4.85 -27.38
C LEU A 31 42.50 6.28 -27.94
N GLY A 32 42.42 7.29 -27.08
CA GLY A 32 42.10 8.67 -27.46
C GLY A 32 40.58 8.98 -27.45
N LYS A 33 40.23 10.23 -27.15
CA LYS A 33 38.83 10.65 -26.84
C LYS A 33 37.82 10.34 -27.96
N THR A 34 38.19 10.58 -29.21
CA THR A 34 37.28 10.48 -30.37
C THR A 34 36.94 9.03 -30.69
N THR A 35 37.95 8.15 -30.71
CA THR A 35 37.79 6.72 -30.97
C THR A 35 36.98 6.03 -29.88
N THR A 36 37.19 6.39 -28.60
CA THR A 36 36.41 5.80 -27.50
C THR A 36 34.95 6.21 -27.54
N ASN A 37 34.65 7.48 -27.87
CA ASN A 37 33.28 7.94 -28.02
C ASN A 37 32.56 7.22 -29.17
N ILE A 38 33.24 7.03 -30.31
CA ILE A 38 32.69 6.26 -31.43
C ILE A 38 32.40 4.81 -31.00
N LEU A 39 33.32 4.18 -30.25
CA LEU A 39 33.15 2.82 -29.73
C LEU A 39 31.95 2.70 -28.76
N ILE A 40 31.76 3.67 -27.87
CA ILE A 40 30.63 3.68 -26.93
C ILE A 40 29.32 3.80 -27.69
N ILE A 41 29.25 4.71 -28.66
CA ILE A 41 28.04 4.91 -29.48
C ILE A 41 27.75 3.65 -30.30
N SER A 42 28.77 3.03 -30.90
CA SER A 42 28.57 1.81 -31.69
C SER A 42 28.14 0.61 -30.83
N ILE A 43 28.68 0.45 -29.62
CA ILE A 43 28.23 -0.55 -28.66
C ILE A 43 26.78 -0.28 -28.24
N ALA A 44 26.45 0.96 -27.89
CA ALA A 44 25.10 1.33 -27.48
C ALA A 44 24.08 1.10 -28.60
N LEU A 45 24.40 1.49 -29.84
CA LEU A 45 23.57 1.24 -31.02
C LEU A 45 23.46 -0.25 -31.34
N GLY A 46 24.54 -1.02 -31.20
CA GLY A 46 24.52 -2.47 -31.39
C GLY A 46 23.61 -3.18 -30.39
N ILE A 47 23.69 -2.82 -29.11
CA ILE A 47 22.79 -3.33 -28.06
C ILE A 47 21.34 -2.90 -28.35
N LEU A 48 21.11 -1.64 -28.69
CA LEU A 48 19.77 -1.14 -29.01
C LEU A 48 19.18 -1.91 -30.20
N HIS A 49 19.95 -2.11 -31.26
CA HIS A 49 19.50 -2.83 -32.45
C HIS A 49 19.18 -4.30 -32.12
N GLN A 50 20.03 -4.96 -31.34
CA GLN A 50 19.80 -6.35 -30.93
C GLN A 50 18.55 -6.49 -30.03
N GLN A 51 18.28 -5.49 -29.19
CA GLN A 51 17.12 -5.50 -28.28
C GLN A 51 15.85 -4.91 -28.91
N TYR A 52 15.95 -4.23 -30.06
CA TYR A 52 14.84 -3.51 -30.68
C TYR A 52 13.62 -4.40 -30.90
N GLN A 53 13.81 -5.60 -31.46
CA GLN A 53 12.75 -6.56 -31.71
C GLN A 53 12.08 -7.08 -30.41
N VAL A 54 12.85 -7.17 -29.32
CA VAL A 54 12.31 -7.54 -28.00
C VAL A 54 11.48 -6.40 -27.44
N TYR A 55 11.97 -5.16 -27.53
CA TYR A 55 11.23 -3.98 -27.10
C TYR A 55 9.95 -3.77 -27.89
N GLU A 56 10.01 -3.89 -29.21
CA GLU A 56 8.84 -3.80 -30.10
C GLU A 56 7.76 -4.80 -29.67
N LYS A 57 8.12 -6.08 -29.52
CA LYS A 57 7.19 -7.12 -29.06
C LYS A 57 6.67 -6.90 -27.63
N GLN A 58 7.48 -6.32 -26.74
CA GLN A 58 7.06 -5.97 -25.39
C GLN A 58 6.11 -4.77 -25.36
N MET A 59 6.33 -3.77 -26.23
CA MET A 59 5.47 -2.59 -26.36
C MET A 59 4.17 -2.88 -27.10
N GLU A 60 4.15 -3.86 -28.02
CA GLU A 60 2.93 -4.40 -28.61
C GLU A 60 2.03 -5.07 -27.57
N ASN A 61 2.62 -5.67 -26.54
CA ASN A 61 1.88 -6.25 -25.42
C ASN A 61 1.44 -5.15 -24.44
N LEU A 62 0.45 -4.35 -24.86
CA LEU A 62 -0.30 -3.49 -23.97
C LEU A 62 -1.03 -4.39 -22.95
N GLN A 63 -0.37 -4.69 -21.83
CA GLN A 63 -1.06 -5.23 -20.67
C GLN A 63 -1.95 -4.11 -20.12
N GLU A 64 -3.17 -4.03 -20.65
CA GLU A 64 -4.21 -3.20 -20.05
C GLU A 64 -4.45 -3.72 -18.65
N PHE A 65 -4.15 -2.88 -17.66
CA PHE A 65 -4.47 -3.16 -16.27
C PHE A 65 -6.01 -3.15 -16.14
N TYR A 66 -6.60 -4.34 -16.21
CA TYR A 66 -8.05 -4.53 -16.11
C TYR A 66 -8.43 -4.81 -14.65
N ASP A 67 -8.81 -3.75 -13.95
CA ASP A 67 -9.35 -3.81 -12.60
C ASP A 67 -10.58 -2.90 -12.49
N PRO A 68 -11.76 -3.38 -12.94
CA PRO A 68 -12.98 -2.58 -12.97
C PRO A 68 -13.44 -2.17 -11.57
N ASP A 69 -13.18 -2.99 -10.55
CA ASP A 69 -13.55 -2.70 -9.17
C ASP A 69 -12.75 -1.53 -8.61
N THR A 70 -11.44 -1.49 -8.86
CA THR A 70 -10.62 -0.34 -8.45
C THR A 70 -10.99 0.91 -9.25
N VAL A 71 -11.27 0.78 -10.56
CA VAL A 71 -11.72 1.92 -11.38
C VAL A 71 -13.03 2.50 -10.85
N ASP A 72 -14.02 1.66 -10.56
CA ASP A 72 -15.32 2.07 -10.01
C ASP A 72 -15.16 2.76 -8.65
N LEU A 73 -14.32 2.21 -7.76
CA LEU A 73 -13.96 2.85 -6.50
C LEU A 73 -13.34 4.25 -6.72
N MET A 74 -12.39 4.38 -7.65
CA MET A 74 -11.76 5.68 -7.92
C MET A 74 -12.76 6.68 -8.51
N LEU A 75 -13.65 6.25 -9.42
CA LEU A 75 -14.71 7.09 -9.96
C LEU A 75 -15.63 7.61 -8.84
N PHE A 76 -16.05 6.73 -7.92
CA PHE A 76 -16.81 7.12 -6.74
C PHE A 76 -16.05 8.14 -5.88
N ILE A 77 -14.79 7.84 -5.51
CA ILE A 77 -13.98 8.76 -4.70
C ILE A 77 -13.80 10.11 -5.41
N GLY A 78 -13.70 10.11 -6.74
CA GLY A 78 -13.63 11.29 -7.58
C GLY A 78 -14.84 12.23 -7.45
N THR A 79 -16.01 11.74 -7.03
CA THR A 79 -17.21 12.55 -6.79
C THR A 79 -17.24 13.23 -5.42
N THR A 80 -16.40 12.79 -4.47
CA THR A 80 -16.37 13.34 -3.10
C THR A 80 -15.74 14.73 -3.04
N LYS A 81 -15.90 15.48 -1.93
CA LYS A 81 -15.27 16.80 -1.77
C LYS A 81 -13.74 16.69 -1.86
N ARG A 82 -13.07 17.67 -2.47
CA ARG A 82 -11.59 17.67 -2.61
C ARG A 82 -10.85 17.65 -1.27
N VAL A 83 -11.43 18.29 -0.26
CA VAL A 83 -10.86 18.36 1.10
C VAL A 83 -11.01 17.06 1.89
N SER A 84 -11.85 16.13 1.42
CA SER A 84 -12.14 14.87 2.11
C SER A 84 -10.89 14.01 2.27
N SER A 85 -10.74 13.43 3.46
CA SER A 85 -9.63 12.55 3.81
C SER A 85 -10.05 11.07 3.82
N PHE A 86 -9.19 10.24 3.27
CA PHE A 86 -9.38 8.80 3.16
C PHE A 86 -8.33 8.04 3.97
N THR A 87 -8.74 6.93 4.57
CA THR A 87 -7.85 5.94 5.16
C THR A 87 -8.19 4.54 4.65
N GLY A 88 -7.22 3.64 4.70
CA GLY A 88 -7.30 2.27 4.18
C GLY A 88 -5.90 1.66 4.14
N SER A 89 -5.71 0.61 3.34
CA SER A 89 -4.36 0.05 3.14
C SER A 89 -3.44 1.08 2.49
N MET A 90 -2.14 0.99 2.79
CA MET A 90 -1.14 1.89 2.21
C MET A 90 -1.12 1.83 0.68
N GLN A 91 -1.29 0.64 0.12
CA GLN A 91 -1.28 0.39 -1.32
C GLN A 91 -2.46 1.09 -2.00
N LEU A 92 -3.66 0.92 -1.44
CA LEU A 92 -4.86 1.55 -1.99
C LEU A 92 -4.85 3.07 -1.82
N MET A 93 -4.36 3.57 -0.69
CA MET A 93 -4.24 5.01 -0.47
C MET A 93 -3.26 5.67 -1.45
N ALA A 94 -2.19 4.99 -1.85
CA ALA A 94 -1.32 5.48 -2.92
C ALA A 94 -2.07 5.63 -4.25
N ALA A 95 -2.93 4.66 -4.60
CA ALA A 95 -3.79 4.73 -5.79
C ALA A 95 -4.81 5.89 -5.68
N VAL A 96 -5.47 6.05 -4.54
CA VAL A 96 -6.39 7.18 -4.29
C VAL A 96 -5.68 8.52 -4.49
N LYS A 97 -4.45 8.65 -3.99
CA LYS A 97 -3.68 9.88 -4.16
C LYS A 97 -3.30 10.13 -5.63
N ALA A 98 -2.86 9.11 -6.34
CA ALA A 98 -2.38 9.21 -7.71
C ALA A 98 -3.53 9.41 -8.73
N CYS A 99 -4.63 8.68 -8.59
CA CYS A 99 -5.73 8.67 -9.56
C CYS A 99 -6.70 9.84 -9.38
N VAL A 100 -7.01 10.21 -8.13
CA VAL A 100 -8.09 11.18 -7.83
C VAL A 100 -7.68 12.34 -6.92
N GLY A 101 -6.42 12.37 -6.49
CA GLY A 101 -5.83 13.52 -5.79
C GLY A 101 -6.45 13.85 -4.43
N ARG A 102 -7.18 12.91 -3.81
CA ARG A 102 -7.79 13.12 -2.49
C ARG A 102 -6.75 13.09 -1.37
N ASN A 103 -7.12 13.65 -0.22
CA ASN A 103 -6.28 13.61 0.97
C ASN A 103 -6.24 12.17 1.50
N ILE A 104 -5.06 11.68 1.86
CA ILE A 104 -4.88 10.35 2.42
C ILE A 104 -4.24 10.47 3.80
N LEU A 105 -4.63 9.62 4.73
CA LEU A 105 -4.10 9.62 6.09
C LEU A 105 -3.01 8.58 6.30
N ASN A 106 -3.16 7.43 5.64
CA ASN A 106 -2.18 6.36 5.71
C ASN A 106 -1.24 6.41 4.51
N HIS A 107 0.01 6.79 4.75
CA HIS A 107 1.02 6.98 3.72
C HIS A 107 2.02 5.81 3.70
N PRO A 108 2.45 5.28 2.53
CA PRO A 108 3.44 4.20 2.42
C PRO A 108 4.90 4.63 2.77
N HIS A 109 5.09 5.45 3.80
CA HIS A 109 6.42 5.82 4.32
C HIS A 109 6.63 5.22 5.70
N PHE A 110 7.78 4.57 5.90
CA PHE A 110 8.11 3.85 7.13
C PHE A 110 9.32 4.44 7.86
N GLU A 111 9.97 5.43 7.25
CA GLU A 111 11.20 6.04 7.74
C GLU A 111 10.94 6.89 8.99
N ASP A 112 9.80 7.55 9.05
CA ASP A 112 9.41 8.41 10.16
C ASP A 112 8.66 7.64 11.26
N LYS A 113 9.05 7.85 12.53
CA LYS A 113 8.40 7.25 13.70
C LYS A 113 6.94 7.71 13.85
N TRP A 114 6.66 8.99 13.68
CA TRP A 114 5.31 9.54 13.81
C TRP A 114 4.37 8.94 12.76
N ILE A 115 4.82 8.81 11.50
CA ILE A 115 4.02 8.18 10.44
C ILE A 115 3.71 6.72 10.77
N ARG A 116 4.70 5.96 11.26
CA ARG A 116 4.48 4.56 11.68
C ARG A 116 3.48 4.44 12.82
N GLU A 117 3.56 5.31 13.82
CA GLU A 117 2.61 5.33 14.93
C GLU A 117 1.20 5.68 14.46
N ARG A 118 1.08 6.62 13.54
CA ARG A 118 -0.19 6.99 12.90
C ARG A 118 -0.78 5.81 12.11
N THR A 119 0.00 5.16 11.27
CA THR A 119 -0.42 3.94 10.55
C THR A 119 -0.90 2.87 11.53
N LYS A 120 -0.17 2.64 12.63
CA LYS A 120 -0.59 1.65 13.65
C LYS A 120 -1.98 1.96 14.22
N ARG A 121 -2.30 3.24 14.44
CA ARG A 121 -3.64 3.66 14.88
C ARG A 121 -4.69 3.46 13.78
N LEU A 122 -4.40 3.90 12.55
CA LEU A 122 -5.33 3.76 11.42
C LEU A 122 -5.63 2.29 11.10
N TYR A 123 -4.64 1.41 11.24
CA TYR A 123 -4.81 -0.05 11.06
C TYR A 123 -5.63 -0.73 12.15
N SER A 124 -6.13 0.01 13.15
CA SER A 124 -7.16 -0.49 14.06
C SER A 124 -8.41 -1.01 13.33
N ILE A 125 -8.67 -0.57 12.09
CA ILE A 125 -9.75 -1.11 11.23
C ILE A 125 -9.57 -2.58 10.85
N TYR A 126 -8.37 -3.15 10.99
CA TYR A 126 -8.11 -4.57 10.71
C TYR A 126 -8.00 -5.41 11.99
N GLY A 127 -7.99 -4.78 13.17
CA GLY A 127 -7.81 -5.45 14.46
C GLY A 127 -9.09 -5.70 15.25
N LYS A 128 -8.98 -6.46 16.35
CA LYS A 128 -10.07 -6.72 17.30
C LYS A 128 -10.27 -5.54 18.28
N TYR A 129 -10.94 -4.50 17.81
CA TYR A 129 -11.29 -3.30 18.59
C TYR A 129 -12.80 -3.07 18.62
N SER A 130 -13.31 -2.46 19.70
CA SER A 130 -14.70 -1.99 19.75
C SER A 130 -14.95 -0.89 18.71
N ILE A 131 -16.12 -0.87 18.07
CA ILE A 131 -16.51 0.15 17.07
C ILE A 131 -16.28 1.58 17.58
N LYS A 132 -16.73 1.89 18.80
CA LYS A 132 -16.51 3.20 19.45
C LYS A 132 -15.03 3.61 19.53
N LYS A 133 -14.13 2.66 19.74
CA LYS A 133 -12.68 2.93 19.82
C LYS A 133 -12.11 3.22 18.43
N VAL A 134 -12.51 2.44 17.42
CA VAL A 134 -12.11 2.69 16.03
C VAL A 134 -12.63 4.05 15.59
N HIS A 135 -13.90 4.36 15.85
CA HIS A 135 -14.49 5.67 15.56
C HIS A 135 -13.73 6.83 16.18
N LYS A 136 -13.44 6.75 17.49
CA LYS A 136 -12.64 7.77 18.17
C LYS A 136 -11.29 7.98 17.48
N ILE A 137 -10.58 6.91 17.14
CA ILE A 137 -9.30 7.00 16.41
C ILE A 137 -9.49 7.68 15.05
N MET A 138 -10.55 7.34 14.31
CA MET A 138 -10.82 7.94 13.00
C MET A 138 -11.13 9.44 13.10
N VAL A 139 -11.90 9.84 14.11
CA VAL A 139 -12.17 11.26 14.39
C VAL A 139 -10.90 12.00 14.80
N ASP A 140 -10.12 11.45 15.74
CA ASP A 140 -8.87 12.04 16.24
C ASP A 140 -7.83 12.22 15.11
N GLU A 141 -7.75 11.26 14.18
CA GLU A 141 -6.83 11.30 13.05
C GLU A 141 -7.37 12.11 11.85
N GLY A 142 -8.62 12.57 11.94
CA GLY A 142 -9.27 13.42 10.96
C GLY A 142 -9.76 12.70 9.70
N ALA A 143 -10.16 11.42 9.80
CA ALA A 143 -10.69 10.63 8.68
C ALA A 143 -12.14 11.02 8.36
N ASP A 144 -12.45 11.20 7.07
CA ASP A 144 -13.82 11.32 6.57
C ASP A 144 -14.35 9.98 6.06
N TYR A 145 -13.49 9.19 5.41
CA TYR A 145 -13.85 7.91 4.81
C TYR A 145 -12.83 6.81 5.14
N ILE A 146 -13.35 5.59 5.34
CA ILE A 146 -12.58 4.37 5.51
C ILE A 146 -12.85 3.48 4.30
N VAL A 147 -11.79 3.11 3.59
CA VAL A 147 -11.86 2.15 2.49
C VAL A 147 -11.35 0.80 2.98
N VAL A 148 -12.21 -0.21 2.85
CA VAL A 148 -11.98 -1.58 3.28
C VAL A 148 -11.88 -2.48 2.06
N GLU A 149 -10.90 -3.39 2.07
CA GLU A 149 -10.64 -4.38 1.03
C GLU A 149 -10.89 -5.79 1.56
N ASP A 150 -11.65 -6.59 0.81
CA ASP A 150 -12.02 -7.94 1.24
C ASP A 150 -10.80 -8.86 1.32
N SER A 151 -9.81 -8.66 0.45
CA SER A 151 -8.54 -9.39 0.43
C SER A 151 -7.72 -9.24 1.72
N ILE A 152 -7.87 -8.12 2.43
CA ILE A 152 -7.20 -7.87 3.71
C ILE A 152 -8.12 -8.24 4.86
N CYS A 153 -9.37 -7.78 4.84
CA CYS A 153 -10.30 -7.96 5.94
C CYS A 153 -10.64 -9.42 6.21
N TYR A 154 -10.72 -10.25 5.17
CA TYR A 154 -11.06 -11.67 5.27
C TYR A 154 -9.89 -12.58 4.90
N ALA A 155 -8.67 -12.04 4.95
CA ALA A 155 -7.46 -12.85 4.79
C ALA A 155 -7.44 -13.97 5.85
N PRO A 156 -7.10 -15.22 5.47
CA PRO A 156 -6.97 -16.31 6.43
C PRO A 156 -5.86 -16.01 7.43
N SER A 157 -6.05 -16.47 8.67
CA SER A 157 -5.05 -16.34 9.73
C SER A 157 -3.90 -17.32 9.49
N ASP A 158 -2.80 -16.85 8.93
CA ASP A 158 -1.57 -17.61 8.65
C ASP A 158 -0.37 -17.15 9.52
N GLY A 159 -0.58 -16.16 10.39
CA GLY A 159 0.41 -15.60 11.31
C GLY A 159 1.21 -14.45 10.70
N CYS A 160 0.97 -14.15 9.43
CA CYS A 160 1.61 -13.09 8.65
C CYS A 160 0.60 -12.14 8.01
N SER A 161 -0.69 -12.48 8.00
CA SER A 161 -1.76 -11.61 7.51
C SER A 161 -1.78 -10.27 8.25
N THR A 162 -2.20 -9.20 7.58
CA THR A 162 -2.33 -7.86 8.20
C THR A 162 -3.18 -7.91 9.47
N ASN A 163 -4.27 -8.68 9.41
CA ASN A 163 -5.15 -8.99 10.53
C ASN A 163 -4.41 -9.55 11.75
N ASP A 164 -3.55 -10.55 11.54
CA ASP A 164 -2.77 -11.19 12.60
C ASP A 164 -1.70 -10.24 13.15
N LEU A 165 -1.00 -9.51 12.27
CA LEU A 165 0.05 -8.57 12.65
C LEU A 165 -0.51 -7.42 13.50
N VAL A 166 -1.68 -6.90 13.15
CA VAL A 166 -2.36 -5.84 13.92
C VAL A 166 -2.76 -6.35 15.31
N ASP A 167 -3.39 -7.52 15.39
CA ASP A 167 -3.78 -8.14 16.67
C ASP A 167 -2.57 -8.41 17.56
N MET A 168 -1.53 -9.00 16.99
CA MET A 168 -0.28 -9.30 17.67
C MET A 168 0.43 -8.05 18.18
N SER A 169 0.46 -6.97 17.38
CA SER A 169 1.01 -5.67 17.80
C SER A 169 0.24 -5.02 18.95
N SER A 170 -0.96 -5.52 19.23
CA SER A 170 -1.89 -5.11 20.27
C SER A 170 -1.90 -6.09 21.46
N GLY A 171 -1.07 -7.15 21.41
CA GLY A 171 -0.96 -8.18 22.43
C GLY A 171 -2.04 -9.28 22.36
N ILE A 172 -2.76 -9.38 21.25
CA ILE A 172 -3.80 -10.39 21.01
C ILE A 172 -3.21 -11.54 20.21
N ILE A 173 -3.47 -12.78 20.62
CA ILE A 173 -3.02 -13.98 19.89
C ILE A 173 -3.88 -14.14 18.62
N PRO A 174 -3.27 -14.33 17.43
CA PRO A 174 -4.01 -14.59 16.19
C PRO A 174 -4.80 -15.89 16.25
N GLU A 175 -5.78 -16.04 15.35
CA GLU A 175 -6.76 -17.14 15.41
C GLU A 175 -6.14 -18.51 15.17
N ASN A 176 -5.05 -18.58 14.41
CA ASN A 176 -4.26 -19.79 14.21
C ASN A 176 -3.42 -20.23 15.43
N GLY A 177 -3.42 -19.46 16.51
CA GLY A 177 -2.70 -19.80 17.75
C GLY A 177 -1.17 -19.66 17.67
N ILE A 178 -0.61 -19.07 16.62
CA ILE A 178 0.83 -18.87 16.49
C ILE A 178 1.32 -17.83 17.52
N GLN A 179 2.21 -18.25 18.42
CA GLN A 179 2.78 -17.41 19.49
C GLN A 179 4.21 -16.90 19.20
N LYS A 180 4.68 -17.04 17.95
CA LYS A 180 6.10 -16.80 17.56
C LYS A 180 6.67 -15.42 17.90
N PHE A 181 5.84 -14.42 18.20
CA PHE A 181 6.25 -13.02 18.33
C PHE A 181 5.79 -12.32 19.62
N GLY A 182 5.38 -13.07 20.65
CA GLY A 182 5.06 -12.47 21.95
C GLY A 182 4.82 -13.49 23.04
N SER A 183 5.72 -13.55 24.02
CA SER A 183 5.60 -14.41 25.21
C SER A 183 4.43 -14.04 26.14
N ASN A 184 3.76 -12.91 25.89
CA ASN A 184 2.67 -12.35 26.71
C ASN A 184 1.37 -12.09 25.92
N GLY A 185 1.13 -12.83 24.83
CA GLY A 185 -0.12 -12.72 24.08
C GLY A 185 -1.32 -13.16 24.91
N ARG A 186 -2.46 -12.47 24.77
CA ARG A 186 -3.74 -12.85 25.40
C ARG A 186 -4.71 -13.34 24.35
N PHE A 187 -5.45 -14.40 24.65
CA PHE A 187 -6.66 -14.71 23.90
C PHE A 187 -7.72 -13.65 24.22
N PHE A 188 -8.07 -12.84 23.23
CA PHE A 188 -9.03 -11.76 23.39
C PHE A 188 -10.09 -11.87 22.30
N ASN A 189 -11.30 -12.27 22.69
CA ASN A 189 -12.42 -12.49 21.77
C ASN A 189 -13.66 -11.64 22.11
N LYS A 190 -13.46 -10.53 22.84
CA LYS A 190 -14.58 -9.68 23.28
C LYS A 190 -15.22 -8.91 22.12
N TYR A 191 -14.41 -8.48 21.15
CA TYR A 191 -14.85 -7.67 20.02
C TYR A 191 -14.55 -8.40 18.71
N LYS A 192 -15.50 -8.32 17.77
CA LYS A 192 -15.26 -8.67 16.37
C LYS A 192 -14.28 -7.67 15.75
N ARG A 193 -13.62 -8.05 14.66
CA ARG A 193 -12.87 -7.09 13.84
C ARG A 193 -13.83 -6.05 13.29
N PHE A 194 -13.33 -4.84 13.06
CA PHE A 194 -14.15 -3.79 12.44
C PHE A 194 -14.80 -4.26 11.14
N CYS A 195 -14.04 -4.94 10.27
CA CYS A 195 -14.53 -5.53 9.01
C CYS A 195 -15.83 -6.35 9.15
N ASP A 196 -15.93 -7.16 10.21
CA ASP A 196 -17.12 -7.99 10.44
C ASP A 196 -18.22 -7.25 11.19
N ALA A 197 -17.84 -6.36 12.11
CA ALA A 197 -18.78 -5.59 12.90
C ALA A 197 -19.58 -4.62 12.03
N VAL A 198 -18.96 -3.97 11.03
CA VAL A 198 -19.65 -3.00 10.17
C VAL A 198 -20.49 -3.62 9.05
N LYS A 199 -20.50 -4.94 8.87
CA LYS A 199 -21.39 -5.59 7.89
C LYS A 199 -22.86 -5.35 8.20
N ASN A 200 -23.21 -5.33 9.49
CA ASN A 200 -24.57 -5.05 9.94
C ASN A 200 -24.73 -3.55 10.18
N GLN A 201 -25.23 -2.83 9.18
CA GLN A 201 -25.46 -1.38 9.28
C GLN A 201 -26.63 -1.01 10.19
N ASP A 202 -27.52 -1.94 10.48
CA ASP A 202 -28.68 -1.74 11.35
C ASP A 202 -28.34 -1.89 12.85
N ASP A 203 -27.12 -2.31 13.18
CA ASP A 203 -26.66 -2.39 14.58
C ASP A 203 -26.54 -0.97 15.17
N ASP A 204 -27.21 -0.73 16.29
CA ASP A 204 -27.13 0.53 17.05
C ASP A 204 -25.68 0.92 17.36
N ASN A 205 -24.79 -0.05 17.54
CA ASN A 205 -23.38 0.18 17.82
C ASN A 205 -22.55 0.59 16.60
N VAL A 206 -23.12 0.54 15.39
CA VAL A 206 -22.45 0.89 14.12
C VAL A 206 -23.07 2.14 13.52
N LYS A 207 -24.40 2.20 13.44
CA LYS A 207 -25.14 3.26 12.75
C LYS A 207 -24.85 4.66 13.28
N ASP A 208 -24.51 4.78 14.57
CA ASP A 208 -24.18 6.04 15.23
C ASP A 208 -22.74 6.51 14.94
N TYR A 209 -21.91 5.67 14.34
CA TYR A 209 -20.47 5.94 14.13
C TYR A 209 -20.05 5.90 12.66
N PHE A 210 -20.62 4.98 11.88
CA PHE A 210 -20.23 4.74 10.50
C PHE A 210 -21.44 4.39 9.66
N TYR A 211 -21.46 4.84 8.41
CA TYR A 211 -22.43 4.37 7.43
C TYR A 211 -21.80 4.06 6.08
N LEU A 212 -22.27 3.01 5.42
CA LEU A 212 -21.80 2.57 4.11
C LEU A 212 -22.25 3.57 3.02
N VAL A 213 -21.30 4.03 2.22
CA VAL A 213 -21.56 4.99 1.12
C VAL A 213 -21.24 4.44 -0.26
N PHE A 214 -20.42 3.38 -0.33
CA PHE A 214 -20.09 2.70 -1.58
C PHE A 214 -19.76 1.25 -1.29
N GLN A 215 -20.20 0.36 -2.18
CA GLN A 215 -19.90 -1.05 -2.15
C GLN A 215 -19.81 -1.60 -3.56
N ASN A 216 -18.74 -2.34 -3.83
CA ASN A 216 -18.61 -3.20 -4.99
C ASN A 216 -18.12 -4.59 -4.53
N PRO A 217 -17.79 -5.54 -5.44
CA PRO A 217 -17.38 -6.89 -5.04
C PRO A 217 -16.12 -6.93 -4.15
N THR A 218 -15.20 -5.99 -4.32
CA THR A 218 -13.88 -6.00 -3.64
C THR A 218 -13.77 -4.98 -2.50
N PHE A 219 -14.45 -3.84 -2.63
CA PHE A 219 -14.27 -2.67 -1.79
C PHE A 219 -15.57 -2.24 -1.12
N ARG A 220 -15.45 -1.76 0.12
CA ARG A 220 -16.51 -1.07 0.85
C ARG A 220 -15.97 0.24 1.40
N VAL A 221 -16.71 1.32 1.21
CA VAL A 221 -16.36 2.63 1.75
C VAL A 221 -17.37 3.02 2.81
N TYR A 222 -16.88 3.29 4.01
CA TYR A 222 -17.67 3.78 5.13
C TYR A 222 -17.34 5.23 5.39
N LYS A 223 -18.36 6.08 5.52
CA LYS A 223 -18.18 7.44 6.00
C LYS A 223 -18.17 7.45 7.53
N VAL A 224 -17.24 8.23 8.10
CA VAL A 224 -17.12 8.47 9.54
C VAL A 224 -18.09 9.57 9.93
N ILE A 225 -18.99 9.30 10.88
CA ILE A 225 -19.93 10.30 11.37
C ILE A 225 -19.22 11.18 12.40
N LYS A 226 -19.17 12.50 12.18
CA LYS A 226 -18.56 13.45 13.11
C LYS A 226 -19.65 14.16 13.91
N GLU A 227 -19.34 14.65 15.12
CA GLU A 227 -20.29 15.43 15.92
C GLU A 227 -20.87 16.64 15.16
N ASN A 228 -20.09 17.22 14.23
CA ASN A 228 -20.53 18.32 13.37
C ASN A 228 -21.48 17.92 12.23
N ASP A 229 -21.68 16.62 11.95
CA ASP A 229 -22.61 16.15 10.90
C ASP A 229 -24.08 16.07 11.39
N TYR A 230 -24.32 16.27 12.69
CA TYR A 230 -25.66 16.28 13.31
C TYR A 230 -26.31 17.68 13.41
N LEU A 231 -25.60 18.72 12.97
CA LEU A 231 -26.04 20.13 12.92
C LEU A 231 -26.31 20.53 11.47
#